data_AF-A0A022Y1A3-F1
#
_entry.id   AF-A0A022Y1A3-F1
#
_cell.length_a   1.000
_cell.length_b   1.000
_cell.length_c   1.000
_cell.angle_alpha   90.00
_cell.angle_beta   90.00
_cell.angle_gamma   90.00
#
_symmetry.space_group_name_H-M   'P 1'
#
loop_
_entity.id
_entity.type
_entity.pdbx_description
1 polymer ?
#
loop_
_entity_poly.entity_id
_entity_poly.type
_entity_poly.pdbx_seq_one_letter_code
_entity_poly.pdbx_strand_id
1 'polypeptide(L)'
;MTGKHNIETIDTVPKGSLGSRIGAFCRRFWWLLAIILVIVVLVIVLPVIFVAYPKLAQEDVSASTLTIADMQTTNPRPDALHVKVTQVIGSKSKYHPTLDPFDAKVYLEGQQESFMTLHTPQVKADDGVKAIIDQDVKIENAEGFAAFSKAIMLSKEVKLNIIGTTKLKLGGLQKTDVDYDKTTTLKGMNHLEGFNVTDIKIGNIPDTEYNMKGNAFIPNPSVLTLDMVSRHPVIQYVYLY
;
A
#
# COMPACT_ATOMS: atom_id res chain seq x y z
N MET A 1 97.32 41.56 33.45
CA MET A 1 96.14 42.06 34.19
C MET A 1 94.93 41.53 33.46
N THR A 2 94.44 40.32 33.79
CA THR A 2 93.48 40.02 34.87
C THR A 2 92.07 40.48 34.52
N GLY A 3 91.15 39.52 34.38
CA GLY A 3 89.71 39.79 34.32
C GLY A 3 88.89 38.61 33.79
N LYS A 4 88.81 37.51 34.54
CA LYS A 4 87.77 36.49 34.35
C LYS A 4 86.42 37.09 34.73
N HIS A 5 85.40 36.92 33.89
CA HIS A 5 84.01 36.94 34.33
C HIS A 5 83.28 35.73 33.76
N ASN A 6 83.05 34.76 34.65
CA ASN A 6 82.06 33.69 34.49
C ASN A 6 80.70 34.28 34.81
N ILE A 7 79.70 34.10 33.95
CA ILE A 7 78.28 34.24 34.32
C ILE A 7 77.48 33.13 33.63
N GLU A 8 77.24 32.10 34.44
CA GLU A 8 76.01 31.30 34.61
C GLU A 8 75.18 30.92 33.36
N THR A 9 75.33 29.67 32.94
CA THR A 9 74.31 28.94 32.16
C THR A 9 73.04 28.80 33.00
N ILE A 10 72.02 29.54 32.61
CA ILE A 10 70.64 29.40 33.10
C ILE A 10 70.11 28.04 32.61
N ASP A 11 70.01 27.08 33.51
CA ASP A 11 69.32 25.81 33.26
C ASP A 11 67.84 26.09 32.98
N THR A 12 67.47 26.08 31.70
CA THR A 12 66.06 26.13 31.33
C THR A 12 65.42 24.79 31.69
N VAL A 13 64.69 24.76 32.80
CA VAL A 13 63.79 23.65 33.14
C VAL A 13 62.89 23.37 31.94
N PRO A 14 62.90 22.16 31.35
CA PRO A 14 62.02 21.88 30.23
C PRO A 14 60.58 21.95 30.73
N LYS A 15 59.85 22.93 30.21
CA LYS A 15 58.42 23.09 30.42
C LYS A 15 57.75 21.84 29.88
N GLY A 16 57.43 20.90 30.78
CA GLY A 16 56.79 19.63 30.45
C GLY A 16 55.48 19.90 29.71
N SER A 17 55.52 19.80 28.40
CA SER A 17 54.36 19.92 27.53
C SER A 17 53.39 18.80 27.88
N LEU A 18 52.21 19.18 28.39
CA LEU A 18 51.08 18.27 28.59
C LEU A 18 50.76 17.47 27.31
N GLY A 19 51.09 18.02 26.13
CA GLY A 19 50.93 17.38 24.83
C GLY A 19 51.85 16.17 24.58
N SER A 20 53.06 16.11 25.15
CA SER A 20 53.95 14.94 24.94
C SER A 20 53.51 13.73 25.79
N ARG A 21 52.88 13.98 26.94
CA ARG A 21 52.30 12.93 27.80
C ARG A 21 51.01 12.34 27.22
N ILE A 22 50.20 13.16 26.53
CA ILE A 22 49.01 12.70 25.80
C ILE A 22 49.39 11.84 24.57
N GLY A 23 50.48 12.19 23.88
CA GLY A 23 50.98 11.43 22.73
C GLY A 23 51.46 10.01 23.06
N ALA A 24 52.03 9.80 24.26
CA ALA A 24 52.43 8.47 24.74
C ALA A 24 51.22 7.63 25.21
N PHE A 25 50.20 8.27 25.77
CA PHE A 25 48.95 7.62 26.21
C PHE A 25 48.10 7.18 25.00
N CYS A 26 47.99 8.01 23.97
CA CYS A 26 47.33 7.69 22.70
C CYS A 26 47.98 6.53 21.94
N ARG A 27 49.27 6.22 22.15
CA ARG A 27 49.93 5.11 21.46
C ARG A 27 49.72 3.75 22.15
N ARG A 28 49.39 3.75 23.45
CA ARG A 28 49.17 2.52 24.24
C ARG A 28 47.70 2.20 24.51
N PHE A 29 46.82 3.21 24.49
CA PHE A 29 45.38 3.09 24.76
C PHE A 29 44.49 3.49 23.57
N TRP A 30 45.03 3.54 22.34
CA TRP A 30 44.27 3.88 21.14
C TRP A 30 43.03 3.00 20.93
N TRP A 31 43.16 1.69 21.23
CA TRP A 31 42.08 0.72 21.15
C TRP A 31 40.96 0.99 22.17
N LEU A 32 41.27 1.48 23.38
CA LEU A 32 40.25 1.89 24.34
C LEU A 32 39.49 3.13 23.87
N LEU A 33 40.19 4.13 23.32
CA LEU A 33 39.54 5.31 22.73
C LEU A 33 38.68 4.93 21.52
N ALA A 34 39.14 3.98 20.70
CA ALA A 34 38.35 3.44 19.58
C ALA A 34 37.09 2.69 20.07
N ILE A 35 37.19 1.89 21.14
CA ILE A 35 36.02 1.22 21.74
C ILE A 35 35.04 2.24 22.31
N ILE A 36 35.52 3.24 23.04
CA ILE A 36 34.66 4.31 23.58
C ILE A 36 33.97 5.07 22.44
N LEU A 37 34.69 5.38 21.37
CA LEU A 37 34.12 6.01 20.17
C LEU A 37 33.01 5.13 19.58
N VAL A 38 33.24 3.83 19.43
CA VAL A 38 32.24 2.88 18.92
C VAL A 38 31.02 2.82 19.84
N ILE A 39 31.20 2.81 21.16
CA ILE A 39 30.09 2.82 22.12
C ILE A 39 29.30 4.13 22.02
N VAL A 40 29.96 5.29 21.96
CA VAL A 40 29.29 6.58 21.80
C VAL A 40 28.51 6.63 20.49
N VAL A 41 29.11 6.16 19.39
CA VAL A 41 28.42 6.02 18.10
C VAL A 41 27.21 5.11 18.23
N LEU A 42 27.33 3.95 18.88
CA LEU A 42 26.22 3.02 19.06
C LEU A 42 25.07 3.64 19.89
N VAL A 43 25.41 4.37 20.96
CA VAL A 43 24.45 5.06 21.84
C VAL A 43 23.72 6.18 21.10
N ILE A 44 24.34 6.83 20.11
CA ILE A 44 23.68 7.86 19.29
C ILE A 44 22.90 7.24 18.12
N VAL A 45 23.47 6.24 17.45
CA VAL A 45 22.89 5.63 16.24
C VAL A 45 21.64 4.81 16.56
N LEU A 46 21.63 4.04 17.66
CA LEU A 46 20.48 3.21 18.02
C LEU A 46 19.18 4.03 18.23
N PRO A 47 19.17 5.12 19.02
CA PRO A 47 18.00 5.98 19.15
C PRO A 47 17.58 6.63 17.83
N VAL A 48 18.54 7.05 17.01
CA VAL A 48 18.23 7.67 15.70
C VAL A 48 17.50 6.69 14.80
N ILE A 49 17.96 5.44 14.69
CA ILE A 49 17.29 4.41 13.88
C ILE A 49 15.89 4.15 14.43
N PHE A 50 15.73 4.07 15.75
CA PHE A 50 14.43 3.79 16.37
C PHE A 50 13.38 4.88 16.08
N VAL A 51 13.79 6.16 16.04
CA VAL A 51 12.89 7.28 15.73
C VAL A 51 12.69 7.48 14.23
N ALA A 52 13.71 7.22 13.41
CA ALA A 52 13.64 7.38 11.96
C ALA A 52 12.86 6.25 11.28
N TYR A 53 12.97 5.01 11.77
CA TYR A 53 12.39 3.84 11.13
C TYR A 53 10.86 3.92 10.95
N PRO A 54 10.03 4.26 11.96
CA PRO A 54 8.59 4.40 11.77
C PRO A 54 8.22 5.43 10.71
N LYS A 55 8.96 6.55 10.63
CA LYS A 55 8.72 7.61 9.65
C LYS A 55 9.02 7.15 8.23
N LEU A 56 10.15 6.47 8.04
CA LEU A 56 10.52 5.89 6.75
C LEU A 56 9.56 4.80 6.31
N ALA A 57 9.10 3.97 7.24
CA ALA A 57 8.10 2.94 6.97
C ALA A 57 6.78 3.56 6.48
N GLN A 58 6.32 4.63 7.13
CA GLN A 58 5.12 5.34 6.70
C GLN A 58 5.31 6.03 5.35
N GLU A 59 6.48 6.64 5.12
CA GLU A 59 6.81 7.29 3.84
C GLU A 59 6.81 6.28 2.69
N ASP A 60 7.43 5.10 2.88
CA ASP A 60 7.46 4.02 1.89
C ASP A 60 6.05 3.51 1.56
N VAL A 61 5.22 3.29 2.58
CA VAL A 61 3.81 2.91 2.38
C VAL A 61 3.09 4.01 1.63
N SER A 62 3.20 5.28 2.03
CA SER A 62 2.56 6.43 1.36
C SER A 62 3.02 6.62 -0.09
N ALA A 63 4.29 6.34 -0.40
CA ALA A 63 4.85 6.46 -1.75
C ALA A 63 4.51 5.28 -2.67
N SER A 64 4.10 4.13 -2.11
CA SER A 64 3.68 2.96 -2.90
C SER A 64 2.43 3.23 -3.75
N THR A 65 2.28 2.49 -4.84
CA THR A 65 1.10 2.56 -5.72
C THR A 65 0.28 1.29 -5.62
N LEU A 66 -1.03 1.43 -5.67
CA LEU A 66 -1.96 0.31 -5.75
C LEU A 66 -2.75 0.41 -7.05
N THR A 67 -2.73 -0.65 -7.86
CA THR A 67 -3.53 -0.75 -9.07
C THR A 67 -4.33 -2.03 -9.07
N ILE A 68 -5.61 -1.97 -9.41
CA ILE A 68 -6.45 -3.15 -9.52
C ILE A 68 -6.30 -3.70 -10.95
N ALA A 69 -5.76 -4.91 -11.07
CA ALA A 69 -5.56 -5.56 -12.35
C ALA A 69 -6.80 -6.34 -12.80
N ASP A 70 -7.46 -7.00 -11.86
CA ASP A 70 -8.68 -7.78 -12.10
C ASP A 70 -9.55 -7.73 -10.85
N MET A 71 -10.86 -7.60 -11.02
CA MET A 71 -11.81 -7.65 -9.92
C MET A 71 -13.08 -8.39 -10.35
N GLN A 72 -13.44 -9.41 -9.58
CA GLN A 72 -14.60 -10.26 -9.81
C GLN A 72 -15.50 -10.22 -8.59
N THR A 73 -16.77 -9.96 -8.84
CA THR A 73 -17.84 -10.00 -7.85
C THR A 73 -18.80 -11.10 -8.26
N THR A 74 -18.87 -12.16 -7.48
CA THR A 74 -19.71 -13.34 -7.75
C THR A 74 -20.61 -13.66 -6.56
N ASN A 75 -21.56 -14.58 -6.77
CA ASN A 75 -22.47 -15.07 -5.72
C ASN A 75 -23.11 -13.94 -4.86
N PRO A 76 -23.82 -12.98 -5.49
CA PRO A 76 -24.45 -11.90 -4.75
C PRO A 76 -25.56 -12.44 -3.82
N ARG A 77 -25.44 -12.14 -2.53
CA ARG A 77 -26.44 -12.40 -1.48
C ARG A 77 -27.02 -11.05 -1.00
N PRO A 78 -28.17 -11.03 -0.30
CA PRO A 78 -28.80 -9.79 0.14
C PRO A 78 -27.90 -8.87 0.99
N ASP A 79 -26.98 -9.45 1.76
CA ASP A 79 -26.09 -8.76 2.70
C ASP A 79 -24.61 -9.07 2.50
N ALA A 80 -24.25 -9.86 1.48
CA ALA A 80 -22.88 -10.30 1.24
C ALA A 80 -22.63 -10.57 -0.24
N LEU A 81 -21.37 -10.53 -0.65
CA LEU A 81 -20.94 -10.92 -1.99
C LEU A 81 -19.57 -11.57 -1.93
N HIS A 82 -19.28 -12.45 -2.88
CA HIS A 82 -17.94 -13.01 -3.01
C HIS A 82 -17.10 -12.05 -3.85
N VAL A 83 -15.96 -11.60 -3.31
CA VAL A 83 -15.04 -10.68 -3.98
C VAL A 83 -13.72 -11.39 -4.21
N LYS A 84 -13.26 -11.33 -5.46
CA LYS A 84 -11.90 -11.68 -5.84
C LYS A 84 -11.23 -10.48 -6.50
N VAL A 85 -10.18 -9.95 -5.88
CA VAL A 85 -9.43 -8.80 -6.37
C VAL A 85 -7.98 -9.21 -6.55
N THR A 86 -7.47 -9.05 -7.77
CA THR A 86 -6.04 -9.11 -8.06
C THR A 86 -5.50 -7.69 -8.13
N GLN A 87 -4.70 -7.32 -7.14
CA GLN A 87 -4.07 -6.01 -7.06
C GLN A 87 -2.57 -6.12 -7.35
N VAL A 88 -2.05 -5.14 -8.07
CA VAL A 88 -0.63 -4.95 -8.33
C VAL A 88 -0.15 -3.83 -7.41
N ILE A 89 0.80 -4.17 -6.55
CA ILE A 89 1.44 -3.23 -5.65
C ILE A 89 2.76 -2.81 -6.29
N GLY A 90 2.93 -1.51 -6.48
CA GLY A 90 4.17 -0.91 -6.97
C GLY A 90 4.91 -0.26 -5.82
N SER A 91 6.22 -0.48 -5.76
CA SER A 91 7.09 0.10 -4.74
C SER A 91 8.38 0.57 -5.38
N LYS A 92 8.73 1.84 -5.16
CA LYS A 92 10.04 2.37 -5.56
C LYS A 92 11.11 2.19 -4.48
N SER A 93 10.72 1.62 -3.34
CA SER A 93 11.64 1.39 -2.24
C SER A 93 12.59 0.25 -2.59
N LYS A 94 13.89 0.43 -2.30
CA LYS A 94 14.88 -0.66 -2.33
C LYS A 94 14.69 -1.64 -1.18
N TYR A 95 13.92 -1.23 -0.18
CA TYR A 95 13.56 -2.03 0.96
C TYR A 95 12.34 -2.86 0.60
N HIS A 96 12.34 -4.12 1.01
CA HIS A 96 11.25 -5.06 0.72
C HIS A 96 10.52 -5.41 2.02
N PRO A 97 9.83 -4.44 2.64
CA PRO A 97 9.15 -4.67 3.91
C PRO A 97 7.98 -5.64 3.73
N THR A 98 7.65 -6.36 4.79
CA THR A 98 6.45 -7.19 4.85
C THR A 98 5.37 -6.46 5.64
N LEU A 99 4.20 -6.27 5.03
CA LEU A 99 2.99 -5.83 5.69
C LEU A 99 2.28 -7.05 6.27
N ASP A 100 1.97 -7.01 7.56
CA ASP A 100 1.12 -7.99 8.21
C ASP A 100 -0.30 -7.96 7.63
N PRO A 101 -1.09 -9.04 7.77
CA PRO A 101 -2.51 -9.02 7.42
C PRO A 101 -3.25 -7.92 8.19
N PHE A 102 -4.19 -7.25 7.53
CA PHE A 102 -4.99 -6.19 8.14
C PHE A 102 -6.34 -6.01 7.47
N ASP A 103 -7.24 -5.31 8.17
CA ASP A 103 -8.57 -4.97 7.68
C ASP A 103 -8.53 -3.62 6.98
N ALA A 104 -8.93 -3.61 5.71
CA ALA A 104 -8.96 -2.42 4.88
C ALA A 104 -10.41 -2.03 4.58
N LYS A 105 -10.82 -0.85 5.03
CA LYS A 105 -12.13 -0.27 4.76
C LYS A 105 -12.13 0.39 3.39
N VAL A 106 -13.17 0.14 2.61
CA VAL A 106 -13.31 0.67 1.25
C VAL A 106 -14.37 1.75 1.21
N TYR A 107 -13.99 2.92 0.71
CA TYR A 107 -14.82 4.10 0.56
C TYR A 107 -14.91 4.47 -0.91
N LEU A 108 -16.09 4.90 -1.35
CA LEU A 108 -16.23 5.62 -2.60
C LEU A 108 -15.65 7.03 -2.40
N GLU A 109 -14.87 7.54 -3.35
CA GLU A 109 -14.29 8.88 -3.24
C GLU A 109 -15.37 9.94 -2.92
N GLY A 110 -15.12 10.76 -1.90
CA GLY A 110 -16.06 11.77 -1.40
C GLY A 110 -17.10 11.28 -0.39
N GLN A 111 -17.23 9.97 -0.14
CA GLN A 111 -18.08 9.43 0.91
C GLN A 111 -17.34 9.37 2.26
N GLN A 112 -18.08 9.56 3.35
CA GLN A 112 -17.54 9.51 4.72
C GLN A 112 -17.60 8.11 5.34
N GLU A 113 -18.49 7.25 4.84
CA GLU A 113 -18.69 5.90 5.36
C GLU A 113 -18.16 4.85 4.39
N SER A 114 -17.55 3.79 4.94
CA SER A 114 -17.13 2.64 4.16
C SER A 114 -18.35 1.79 3.81
N PHE A 115 -18.36 1.22 2.61
CA PHE A 115 -19.43 0.31 2.20
C PHE A 115 -19.09 -1.16 2.47
N MET A 116 -17.81 -1.48 2.63
CA MET A 116 -17.31 -2.81 2.99
C MET A 116 -15.93 -2.77 3.62
N THR A 117 -15.57 -3.87 4.28
CA THR A 117 -14.22 -4.14 4.80
C THR A 117 -13.63 -5.38 4.12
N LEU A 118 -12.39 -5.28 3.63
CA LEU A 118 -11.65 -6.37 3.02
C LEU A 118 -10.55 -6.86 3.97
N HIS A 119 -10.34 -8.17 4.05
CA HIS A 119 -9.26 -8.76 4.83
C HIS A 119 -8.05 -8.94 3.90
N THR A 120 -7.07 -8.07 4.04
CA THR A 120 -5.87 -8.13 3.20
C THR A 120 -4.91 -9.17 3.77
N PRO A 121 -4.36 -10.08 2.94
CA PRO A 121 -3.38 -11.04 3.39
C PRO A 121 -2.03 -10.37 3.66
N GLN A 122 -1.12 -11.10 4.29
CA GLN A 122 0.26 -10.65 4.43
C GLN A 122 0.88 -10.46 3.04
N VAL A 123 1.48 -9.29 2.79
CA VAL A 123 2.16 -9.00 1.53
C VAL A 123 3.57 -8.52 1.78
N LYS A 124 4.52 -9.11 1.06
CA LYS A 124 5.87 -8.55 0.96
C LYS A 124 5.87 -7.50 -0.13
N ALA A 125 6.15 -6.25 0.22
CA ALA A 125 6.24 -5.16 -0.72
C ALA A 125 7.47 -5.37 -1.61
N ASP A 126 7.21 -5.45 -2.90
CA ASP A 126 8.19 -5.47 -3.99
C ASP A 126 7.48 -4.91 -5.22
N ASP A 127 8.24 -4.43 -6.20
CA ASP A 127 7.65 -3.76 -7.36
C ASP A 127 6.95 -4.77 -8.28
N GLY A 128 5.68 -4.49 -8.60
CA GLY A 128 4.87 -5.35 -9.45
C GLY A 128 4.32 -6.61 -8.78
N VAL A 129 4.38 -6.70 -7.44
CA VAL A 129 3.81 -7.84 -6.70
C VAL A 129 2.31 -7.92 -6.91
N LYS A 130 1.85 -9.10 -7.32
CA LYS A 130 0.43 -9.43 -7.39
C LYS A 130 -0.03 -10.01 -6.06
N ALA A 131 -0.91 -9.29 -5.38
CA ALA A 131 -1.64 -9.80 -4.24
C ALA A 131 -3.06 -10.15 -4.66
N ILE A 132 -3.55 -11.29 -4.19
CA ILE A 132 -4.90 -11.76 -4.49
C ILE A 132 -5.67 -11.76 -3.17
N ILE A 133 -6.82 -11.08 -3.17
CA ILE A 133 -7.84 -11.13 -2.13
C ILE A 133 -8.97 -11.98 -2.71
N ASP A 134 -9.40 -13.02 -2.01
CA ASP A 134 -10.43 -13.95 -2.46
C ASP A 134 -11.24 -14.36 -1.21
N GLN A 135 -12.39 -13.71 -1.01
CA GLN A 135 -13.17 -13.84 0.22
C GLN A 135 -14.64 -13.48 0.03
N ASP A 136 -15.47 -13.98 0.94
CA ASP A 136 -16.81 -13.44 1.13
C ASP A 136 -16.75 -12.15 1.94
N VAL A 137 -17.43 -11.12 1.45
CA VAL A 137 -17.47 -9.78 2.03
C VAL A 137 -18.90 -9.44 2.39
N LYS A 138 -19.09 -8.96 3.62
CA LYS A 138 -20.38 -8.41 4.05
C LYS A 138 -20.53 -6.97 3.57
N ILE A 139 -21.72 -6.64 3.08
CA ILE A 139 -22.10 -5.25 2.78
C ILE A 139 -22.43 -4.57 4.11
N GLU A 140 -21.57 -3.65 4.55
CA GLU A 140 -21.74 -2.95 5.83
C GLU A 140 -22.69 -1.76 5.68
N ASN A 141 -22.62 -1.06 4.55
CA ASN A 141 -23.52 0.03 4.20
C ASN A 141 -24.09 -0.20 2.79
N ALA A 142 -25.38 -0.54 2.74
CA ALA A 142 -26.10 -0.83 1.50
C ALA A 142 -26.26 0.43 0.61
N GLU A 143 -26.46 1.61 1.20
CA GLU A 143 -26.57 2.86 0.45
C GLU A 143 -25.23 3.24 -0.19
N GLY A 144 -24.13 3.09 0.55
CA GLY A 144 -22.78 3.28 0.04
C GLY A 144 -22.44 2.31 -1.10
N PHE A 145 -22.83 1.04 -0.96
CA PHE A 145 -22.64 0.04 -2.02
C PHE A 145 -23.51 0.31 -3.26
N ALA A 146 -24.75 0.80 -3.06
CA ALA A 146 -25.61 1.22 -4.17
C ALA A 146 -25.03 2.44 -4.90
N ALA A 147 -24.47 3.40 -4.16
CA ALA A 147 -23.78 4.56 -4.74
C ALA A 147 -22.54 4.14 -5.54
N PHE A 148 -21.73 3.22 -5.01
CA PHE A 148 -20.59 2.62 -5.71
C PHE A 148 -21.02 1.91 -7.01
N SER A 149 -22.04 1.06 -6.92
CA SER A 149 -22.59 0.33 -8.07
C SER A 149 -23.08 1.30 -9.15
N LYS A 150 -23.82 2.34 -8.75
CA LYS A 150 -24.26 3.41 -9.66
C LYS A 150 -23.10 4.16 -10.28
N ALA A 151 -22.06 4.49 -9.51
CA ALA A 151 -20.87 5.17 -10.01
C ALA A 151 -20.14 4.31 -11.05
N ILE A 152 -19.99 3.00 -10.82
CA ILE A 152 -19.40 2.08 -11.80
C ILE A 152 -20.20 2.06 -13.10
N MET A 153 -21.54 1.99 -13.03
CA MET A 153 -22.38 1.90 -14.22
C MET A 153 -22.31 3.17 -15.07
N LEU A 154 -22.31 4.34 -14.43
CA LEU A 154 -22.44 5.62 -15.12
C LEU A 154 -21.08 6.21 -15.51
N SER A 155 -20.06 6.11 -14.65
CA SER A 155 -18.80 6.81 -14.89
C SER A 155 -17.84 5.99 -15.75
N LYS A 156 -16.96 6.68 -16.47
CA LYS A 156 -15.81 6.07 -17.14
C LYS A 156 -14.76 5.54 -16.16
N GLU A 157 -14.57 6.26 -15.06
CA GLU A 157 -13.64 5.93 -13.99
C GLU A 157 -14.28 6.21 -12.63
N VAL A 158 -13.98 5.37 -11.66
CA VAL A 158 -14.46 5.47 -10.27
C VAL A 158 -13.26 5.35 -9.36
N LYS A 159 -13.07 6.32 -8.47
CA LYS A 159 -12.00 6.27 -7.48
C LYS A 159 -12.51 5.72 -6.15
N LEU A 160 -11.69 4.85 -5.56
CA LEU A 160 -11.94 4.24 -4.26
C LEU A 160 -10.80 4.55 -3.32
N ASN A 161 -11.12 4.91 -2.08
CA ASN A 161 -10.15 5.04 -1.00
C ASN A 161 -10.16 3.76 -0.16
N ILE A 162 -8.98 3.23 0.09
CA ILE A 162 -8.74 1.99 0.84
C ILE A 162 -7.93 2.38 2.06
N ILE A 163 -8.58 2.34 3.23
CA ILE A 163 -8.04 2.87 4.47
C ILE A 163 -7.96 1.75 5.52
N GLY A 164 -6.81 1.59 6.16
CA GLY A 164 -6.62 0.66 7.26
C GLY A 164 -5.31 0.93 8.01
N THR A 165 -5.06 0.19 9.07
CA THR A 165 -3.78 0.25 9.81
C THR A 165 -3.18 -1.14 9.85
N THR A 166 -1.89 -1.25 9.57
CA THR A 166 -1.16 -2.52 9.56
C THR A 166 0.19 -2.39 10.24
N LYS A 167 0.83 -3.53 10.46
CA LYS A 167 2.20 -3.61 10.98
C LYS A 167 3.16 -3.90 9.85
N LEU A 168 4.18 -3.07 9.75
CA LEU A 168 5.26 -3.20 8.78
C LEU A 168 6.52 -3.77 9.45
N LYS A 169 7.08 -4.82 8.83
CA LYS A 169 8.34 -5.43 9.25
C LYS A 169 9.39 -5.35 8.15
N LEU A 170 10.52 -4.69 8.43
CA LEU A 170 11.67 -4.68 7.53
C LEU A 170 12.81 -5.55 8.07
N GLY A 171 13.03 -6.71 7.44
CA GLY A 171 14.11 -7.63 7.82
C GLY A 171 14.03 -8.07 9.29
N GLY A 172 15.12 -7.87 10.04
CA GLY A 172 15.22 -8.18 11.46
C GLY A 172 14.76 -7.06 12.40
N LEU A 173 14.31 -5.91 11.88
CA LEU A 173 13.83 -4.80 12.70
C LEU A 173 12.49 -5.12 13.37
N GLN A 174 12.19 -4.39 14.44
CA GLN A 174 10.90 -4.50 15.12
C GLN A 174 9.76 -4.07 14.18
N LYS A 175 8.57 -4.62 14.42
CA LYS A 175 7.36 -4.20 13.70
C LYS A 175 7.01 -2.77 14.11
N THR A 176 6.59 -1.97 13.14
CA THR A 176 6.05 -0.62 13.38
C THR A 176 4.64 -0.55 12.82
N ASP A 177 3.76 0.16 13.49
CA ASP A 177 2.44 0.46 12.95
C ASP A 177 2.57 1.49 11.82
N VAL A 178 1.80 1.30 10.76
CA VAL A 178 1.71 2.17 9.58
C VAL A 178 0.26 2.29 9.15
N ASP A 179 -0.11 3.49 8.73
CA ASP A 179 -1.42 3.77 8.17
C ASP A 179 -1.39 3.51 6.66
N TYR A 180 -2.29 2.66 6.21
CA TYR A 180 -2.52 2.36 4.82
C TYR A 180 -3.66 3.23 4.32
N ASP A 181 -3.35 4.28 3.58
CA ASP A 181 -4.32 5.15 2.92
C ASP A 181 -3.97 5.20 1.43
N LYS A 182 -4.80 4.53 0.61
CA LYS A 182 -4.59 4.42 -0.83
C LYS A 182 -5.84 4.72 -1.61
N THR A 183 -5.71 5.63 -2.57
CA THR A 183 -6.70 5.83 -3.61
C THR A 183 -6.34 4.99 -4.84
N THR A 184 -7.28 4.16 -5.29
CA THR A 184 -7.18 3.41 -6.55
C THR A 184 -8.26 3.87 -7.51
N THR A 185 -7.99 3.77 -8.82
CA THR A 185 -8.95 4.11 -9.87
C THR A 185 -9.40 2.85 -10.58
N LEU A 186 -10.70 2.59 -10.55
CA LEU A 186 -11.37 1.55 -11.31
C LEU A 186 -11.92 2.11 -12.61
N LYS A 187 -11.83 1.35 -13.69
CA LYS A 187 -12.58 1.65 -14.91
C LYS A 187 -14.05 1.27 -14.69
N GLY A 188 -14.96 2.21 -14.91
CA GLY A 188 -16.38 1.95 -14.91
C GLY A 188 -16.87 1.49 -16.29
N MET A 189 -18.19 1.38 -16.43
CA MET A 189 -18.88 0.94 -17.64
C MET A 189 -19.30 2.10 -18.54
N ASN A 190 -19.10 3.35 -18.12
CA ASN A 190 -19.31 4.55 -18.93
C ASN A 190 -20.69 4.58 -19.63
N HIS A 191 -21.77 4.46 -18.85
CA HIS A 191 -23.15 4.41 -19.37
C HIS A 191 -23.43 3.24 -20.34
N LEU A 192 -22.58 2.20 -20.36
CA LEU A 192 -22.60 1.15 -21.37
C LEU A 192 -22.47 1.73 -22.79
N GLU A 193 -21.66 2.77 -22.96
CA GLU A 193 -21.42 3.39 -24.26
C GLU A 193 -20.99 2.33 -25.29
N GLY A 194 -21.70 2.28 -26.43
CA GLY A 194 -21.57 1.23 -27.44
C GLY A 194 -22.57 0.07 -27.28
N PHE A 195 -23.44 0.12 -26.27
CA PHE A 195 -24.62 -0.75 -26.19
C PHE A 195 -25.49 -0.56 -27.43
N ASN A 196 -25.75 -1.65 -28.13
CA ASN A 196 -26.59 -1.64 -29.31
C ASN A 196 -27.50 -2.87 -29.32
N VAL A 197 -28.79 -2.65 -29.59
CA VAL A 197 -29.76 -3.73 -29.81
C VAL A 197 -30.04 -3.80 -31.29
N THR A 198 -29.61 -4.89 -31.90
CA THR A 198 -29.75 -5.17 -33.33
C THR A 198 -30.77 -6.28 -33.55
N ASP A 199 -31.25 -6.43 -34.79
CA ASP A 199 -32.15 -7.51 -35.19
C ASP A 199 -33.45 -7.61 -34.36
N ILE A 200 -34.00 -6.47 -33.95
CA ILE A 200 -35.27 -6.42 -33.22
C ILE A 200 -36.40 -6.97 -34.10
N LYS A 201 -36.96 -8.10 -33.70
CA LYS A 201 -38.13 -8.76 -34.29
C LYS A 201 -39.23 -8.85 -33.24
N ILE A 202 -40.38 -8.28 -33.55
CA ILE A 202 -41.58 -8.42 -32.73
C ILE A 202 -42.32 -9.66 -33.24
N GLY A 203 -42.34 -10.71 -32.42
CA GLY A 203 -43.05 -11.94 -32.70
C GLY A 203 -44.45 -11.90 -32.08
N ASN A 204 -45.47 -12.18 -32.88
CA ASN A 204 -46.79 -12.51 -32.37
C ASN A 204 -46.81 -14.00 -32.02
N ILE A 205 -46.65 -14.34 -30.74
CA ILE A 205 -46.78 -15.72 -30.26
C ILE A 205 -48.18 -15.84 -29.64
N PRO A 206 -49.01 -16.82 -30.06
CA PRO A 206 -50.32 -17.04 -29.45
C PRO A 206 -50.19 -17.16 -27.93
N ASP A 207 -51.13 -16.56 -27.18
CA ASP A 207 -51.20 -16.53 -25.70
C ASP A 207 -50.13 -15.69 -24.95
N THR A 208 -49.41 -14.79 -25.63
CA THR A 208 -48.53 -13.82 -24.96
C THR A 208 -48.69 -12.44 -25.57
N GLU A 209 -48.80 -11.41 -24.73
CA GLU A 209 -49.30 -10.11 -25.17
C GLU A 209 -48.38 -9.44 -26.19
N TYR A 210 -47.04 -9.54 -26.07
CA TYR A 210 -46.06 -9.14 -27.09
C TYR A 210 -44.70 -9.81 -26.78
N ASN A 211 -43.95 -10.28 -27.79
CA ASN A 211 -42.57 -10.75 -27.58
C ASN A 211 -41.58 -10.02 -28.49
N MET A 212 -40.53 -9.44 -27.90
CA MET A 212 -39.43 -8.82 -28.62
C MET A 212 -38.21 -9.75 -28.59
N LYS A 213 -37.73 -10.16 -29.77
CA LYS A 213 -36.46 -10.86 -29.95
C LYS A 213 -35.45 -9.90 -30.55
N GLY A 214 -34.24 -9.85 -30.04
CA GLY A 214 -33.17 -9.01 -30.59
C GLY A 214 -31.82 -9.44 -30.05
N ASN A 215 -30.76 -9.09 -30.77
CA ASN A 215 -29.39 -9.31 -30.34
C ASN A 215 -28.91 -8.07 -29.58
N ALA A 216 -28.58 -8.22 -28.30
CA ALA A 216 -28.00 -7.15 -27.50
C ALA A 216 -26.47 -7.32 -27.47
N PHE A 217 -25.74 -6.28 -27.87
CA PHE A 217 -24.30 -6.18 -27.68
C PHE A 217 -24.01 -5.23 -26.53
N ILE A 218 -23.28 -5.69 -25.52
CA ILE A 218 -22.88 -4.92 -24.34
C ILE A 218 -21.35 -4.94 -24.26
N PRO A 219 -20.64 -3.87 -24.65
CA PRO A 219 -19.19 -3.80 -24.49
C PRO A 219 -18.82 -3.67 -23.00
N ASN A 220 -17.81 -4.42 -22.54
CA ASN A 220 -17.24 -4.27 -21.19
C ASN A 220 -15.83 -3.64 -21.25
N PRO A 221 -15.70 -2.31 -21.10
CA PRO A 221 -14.39 -1.65 -21.05
C PRO A 221 -13.69 -1.75 -19.67
N SER A 222 -14.35 -2.36 -18.68
CA SER A 222 -13.88 -2.44 -17.30
C SER A 222 -13.03 -3.69 -17.02
N VAL A 223 -12.26 -3.65 -15.93
CA VAL A 223 -11.60 -4.83 -15.32
C VAL A 223 -12.52 -5.55 -14.31
N LEU A 224 -13.79 -5.15 -14.26
CA LEU A 224 -14.81 -5.67 -13.38
C LEU A 224 -15.62 -6.77 -14.07
N THR A 225 -15.76 -7.91 -13.40
CA THR A 225 -16.71 -8.97 -13.76
C THR A 225 -17.79 -9.03 -12.67
N LEU A 226 -19.06 -8.83 -13.06
CA LEU A 226 -20.21 -9.03 -12.17
C LEU A 226 -21.00 -10.26 -12.63
N ASP A 227 -21.25 -11.17 -11.71
CA ASP A 227 -22.28 -12.19 -11.90
C ASP A 227 -23.67 -11.63 -11.56
N MET A 228 -24.60 -11.76 -12.50
CA MET A 228 -25.98 -11.25 -12.39
C MET A 228 -26.97 -12.40 -12.21
N VAL A 229 -26.85 -13.22 -11.16
CA VAL A 229 -27.89 -14.23 -10.86
C VAL A 229 -28.13 -14.39 -9.37
N SER A 230 -29.35 -14.04 -8.94
CA SER A 230 -29.99 -14.64 -7.75
C SER A 230 -31.52 -14.45 -7.79
N ARG A 231 -32.22 -15.32 -8.55
CA ARG A 231 -33.51 -16.00 -8.24
C ARG A 231 -34.20 -16.52 -9.51
N HIS A 232 -34.41 -17.85 -9.55
CA HIS A 232 -35.16 -18.67 -10.53
C HIS A 232 -34.68 -18.64 -12.01
N PRO A 233 -34.68 -19.80 -12.71
CA PRO A 233 -33.99 -19.94 -13.98
C PRO A 233 -34.86 -19.39 -15.11
N VAL A 234 -34.62 -18.15 -15.52
CA VAL A 234 -34.78 -17.79 -16.93
C VAL A 234 -33.37 -17.60 -17.44
N ILE A 235 -32.83 -18.68 -18.01
CA ILE A 235 -31.51 -18.68 -18.64
C ILE A 235 -31.56 -17.69 -19.79
N GLN A 236 -31.02 -16.49 -19.58
CA GLN A 236 -30.60 -15.61 -20.65
C GLN A 236 -29.09 -15.47 -20.51
N TYR A 237 -28.36 -16.31 -21.25
CA TYR A 237 -26.93 -16.16 -21.42
C TYR A 237 -26.67 -14.83 -22.13
N VAL A 238 -26.37 -13.78 -21.36
CA VAL A 238 -25.71 -12.59 -21.89
C VAL A 238 -24.24 -12.95 -21.98
N TYR A 239 -23.80 -13.34 -23.16
CA TYR A 239 -22.38 -13.49 -23.44
C TYR A 239 -21.76 -12.09 -23.49
N LEU A 240 -20.96 -11.76 -22.47
CA LEU A 240 -20.05 -10.63 -22.51
C LEU A 240 -18.92 -11.01 -23.49
N TYR A 241 -18.77 -10.24 -24.57
CA TYR A 241 -17.64 -10.34 -25.50
C TYR A 241 -16.76 -9.10 -25.38
#